data_AF-A0A5V6VVL8-F1
#
_entry.id   AF-A0A5V6VVL8-F1
#
_cell.length_a   1.000
_cell.length_b   1.000
_cell.length_c   1.000
_cell.angle_alpha   90.00
_cell.angle_beta   90.00
_cell.angle_gamma   90.00
#
_symmetry.space_group_name_H-M   'P 1'
#
loop_
_entity.id
_entity.type
_entity.pdbx_description
1 polymer ?
#
loop_
_entity_poly.entity_id
_entity_poly.type
_entity_poly.pdbx_seq_one_letter_code
_entity_poly.pdbx_strand_id
1 'polypeptide(L)'
;MKYQVREFINEKYAKAVNILNDNLKENYHVFYGVRLSEILFPASEYGSDAFFKEFESINSVILPLVIFDFIDRKPIMVIGFDKIPDASLFEGTNIVVLECTTLADLLTNDNICFLYKS
;
A
#
# COMPACT_ATOMS: atom_id res chain seq x y z
N MET A 1 -18.50 -21.46 -0.99
CA MET A 1 -17.83 -20.14 -0.89
C MET A 1 -18.52 -19.32 0.17
N LYS A 2 -17.82 -18.92 1.25
CA LYS A 2 -18.33 -17.89 2.17
C LYS A 2 -17.89 -16.54 1.59
N TYR A 3 -18.83 -15.73 1.13
CA TYR A 3 -18.56 -14.33 0.82
C TYR A 3 -18.27 -13.61 2.14
N GLN A 4 -17.00 -13.30 2.41
CA GLN A 4 -16.67 -12.33 3.45
C GLN A 4 -17.02 -10.95 2.91
N VAL A 5 -18.12 -10.38 3.40
CA VAL A 5 -18.42 -8.96 3.20
C VAL A 5 -17.35 -8.19 3.98
N ARG A 6 -16.28 -7.78 3.31
CA ARG A 6 -15.34 -6.79 3.85
C ARG A 6 -15.94 -5.41 3.66
N GLU A 7 -16.04 -4.64 4.73
CA GLU A 7 -16.34 -3.21 4.62
C GLU A 7 -15.32 -2.58 3.67
N PHE A 8 -15.84 -1.91 2.63
CA PHE A 8 -15.01 -1.37 1.56
C PHE A 8 -14.04 -0.31 2.06
N ILE A 9 -14.37 0.49 3.07
CA ILE A 9 -13.47 1.42 3.79
C ILE A 9 -13.95 1.50 5.24
N ASN A 10 -13.06 1.28 6.21
CA ASN A 10 -13.38 1.55 7.62
C ASN A 10 -13.17 3.05 7.95
N GLU A 11 -13.80 3.55 9.01
CA GLU A 11 -13.73 4.96 9.39
C GLU A 11 -12.29 5.46 9.63
N LYS A 12 -11.42 4.58 10.16
CA LYS A 12 -10.01 4.90 10.43
C LYS A 12 -9.26 5.20 9.13
N TYR A 13 -9.42 4.35 8.11
CA TYR A 13 -8.79 4.55 6.81
C TYR A 13 -9.42 5.70 6.02
N ALA A 14 -10.71 5.96 6.15
CA ALA A 14 -11.33 7.16 5.57
C ALA A 14 -10.67 8.45 6.11
N LYS A 15 -10.48 8.53 7.43
CA LYS A 15 -9.78 9.67 8.06
C LYS A 15 -8.32 9.74 7.62
N ALA A 16 -7.63 8.61 7.52
CA ALA A 16 -6.26 8.55 7.05
C ALA A 16 -6.11 9.07 5.61
N VAL A 17 -7.00 8.67 4.70
CA VAL A 17 -7.00 9.17 3.31
C VAL A 17 -7.17 10.69 3.27
N ASN A 18 -8.07 11.26 4.08
CA ASN A 18 -8.25 12.71 4.15
C ASN A 18 -6.98 13.42 4.67
N ILE A 19 -6.41 12.94 5.78
CA ILE A 19 -5.15 13.49 6.33
C ILE A 19 -4.06 13.48 5.26
N LEU A 20 -3.89 12.35 4.56
CA LEU A 20 -2.86 12.23 3.54
C LEU A 20 -3.12 13.15 2.35
N ASN A 21 -4.34 13.18 1.81
CA ASN A 21 -4.68 14.05 0.67
C ASN A 21 -4.51 15.55 0.99
N ASP A 22 -4.79 15.96 2.22
CA ASP A 22 -4.63 17.35 2.65
C ASP A 22 -3.15 17.77 2.72
N ASN A 23 -2.27 16.84 3.13
CA ASN A 23 -0.87 17.13 3.44
C ASN A 23 0.13 16.77 2.33
N LEU A 24 -0.14 15.75 1.52
CA LEU A 24 0.77 15.28 0.46
C LEU A 24 0.94 16.31 -0.66
N LYS A 25 2.16 16.41 -1.21
CA LYS A 25 2.43 17.17 -2.46
C LYS A 25 1.55 16.65 -3.61
N GLU A 26 1.23 17.53 -4.56
CA GLU A 26 0.27 17.25 -5.65
C GLU A 26 0.66 16.06 -6.55
N ASN A 27 1.94 15.71 -6.62
CA ASN A 27 2.40 14.56 -7.40
C ASN A 27 2.15 13.21 -6.73
N TYR A 28 1.75 13.18 -5.45
CA TYR A 28 1.44 11.95 -4.74
C TYR A 28 -0.06 11.73 -4.65
N HIS A 29 -0.46 10.46 -4.76
CA HIS A 29 -1.86 10.07 -4.63
C HIS A 29 -2.01 8.84 -3.75
N VAL A 30 -3.12 8.79 -3.01
CA VAL A 30 -3.43 7.73 -2.07
C VAL A 30 -4.49 6.82 -2.66
N PHE A 31 -4.12 5.57 -2.89
CA PHE A 31 -5.07 4.51 -3.21
C PHE A 31 -5.40 3.71 -1.94
N TYR A 32 -6.65 3.27 -1.84
CA TYR A 32 -7.12 2.42 -0.76
C TYR A 32 -7.51 1.03 -1.30
N GLY A 33 -7.14 -0.03 -0.59
CA GLY A 33 -7.61 -1.40 -0.90
C GLY A 33 -7.05 -1.97 -2.19
N VAL A 34 -5.78 -1.70 -2.48
CA VAL A 34 -5.10 -2.11 -3.73
C VAL A 34 -4.62 -3.55 -3.61
N ARG A 35 -4.79 -4.40 -4.64
CA ARG A 35 -4.15 -5.72 -4.64
C ARG A 35 -2.65 -5.58 -4.86
N LEU A 36 -1.85 -6.36 -4.14
CA LEU A 36 -0.39 -6.30 -4.31
C LEU A 36 0.04 -6.65 -5.75
N SER A 37 -0.72 -7.47 -6.47
CA SER A 37 -0.51 -7.78 -7.89
C SER A 37 -0.63 -6.57 -8.85
N GLU A 38 -1.22 -5.46 -8.41
CA GLU A 38 -1.26 -4.20 -9.18
C GLU A 38 0.06 -3.42 -9.07
N ILE A 39 0.93 -3.82 -8.14
CA ILE A 39 2.15 -3.11 -7.74
C ILE A 39 3.38 -3.98 -8.00
N LEU A 40 3.30 -5.26 -7.66
CA LEU A 40 4.36 -6.24 -7.87
C LEU A 40 3.98 -7.21 -8.97
N PHE A 41 4.98 -7.58 -9.77
CA PHE A 41 4.87 -8.61 -10.78
C PHE A 41 5.73 -9.82 -10.36
N PRO A 42 5.29 -11.06 -10.60
CA PRO A 42 6.10 -12.25 -10.37
C PRO A 42 7.45 -12.16 -11.08
N ALA A 43 8.51 -12.62 -10.43
CA ALA A 43 9.86 -12.63 -11.02
C ALA A 43 10.07 -13.87 -11.91
N SER A 44 9.28 -14.91 -11.69
CA SER A 44 9.29 -16.14 -12.48
C SER A 44 8.84 -15.94 -13.93
N GLU A 45 9.26 -16.85 -14.82
CA GLU A 45 8.90 -16.84 -16.23
C GLU A 45 7.39 -16.94 -16.43
N TYR A 46 6.82 -16.03 -17.23
CA TYR A 46 5.39 -15.97 -17.50
C TYR A 46 4.86 -17.28 -18.07
N GLY A 47 3.78 -17.81 -17.48
CA GLY A 47 3.15 -19.06 -17.89
C GLY A 47 3.74 -20.33 -17.26
N SER A 48 4.78 -20.21 -16.42
CA SER A 48 5.29 -21.31 -15.62
C SER A 48 4.43 -21.58 -14.37
N ASP A 49 4.49 -22.79 -13.82
CA ASP A 49 3.84 -23.12 -12.55
C ASP A 49 4.32 -22.23 -11.39
N ALA A 50 5.60 -21.82 -11.42
CA ALA A 50 6.18 -20.92 -10.44
C ALA A 50 5.56 -19.52 -10.54
N PHE A 51 5.40 -18.99 -11.75
CA PHE A 51 4.70 -17.73 -12.00
C PHE A 51 3.27 -17.75 -11.46
N PHE A 52 2.51 -18.82 -11.71
CA PHE A 52 1.12 -18.90 -11.22
C PHE A 52 1.04 -18.92 -9.69
N LYS A 53 1.93 -19.64 -9.02
CA LYS A 53 1.99 -19.68 -7.55
C LYS A 53 2.38 -18.33 -6.95
N GLU A 54 3.39 -17.67 -7.52
CA GLU A 54 3.79 -16.32 -7.13
C GLU A 54 2.64 -15.33 -7.32
N PHE A 55 2.01 -15.36 -8.50
CA PHE A 55 0.88 -14.49 -8.83
C PHE A 55 -0.31 -14.69 -7.88
N GLU A 56 -0.67 -15.94 -7.58
CA GLU A 56 -1.75 -16.25 -6.65
C GLU A 56 -1.46 -15.71 -5.25
N SER A 57 -0.20 -15.88 -4.79
CA SER A 57 0.25 -15.35 -3.50
C SER A 57 0.08 -13.83 -3.43
N ILE A 58 0.64 -13.08 -4.38
CA ILE A 58 0.53 -11.61 -4.38
C ILE A 58 -0.90 -11.12 -4.61
N ASN A 59 -1.69 -11.78 -5.47
CA ASN A 59 -3.06 -11.37 -5.76
C ASN A 59 -4.02 -11.61 -4.57
N SER A 60 -3.64 -12.48 -3.63
CA SER A 60 -4.39 -12.71 -2.39
C SER A 60 -4.23 -11.59 -1.36
N VAL A 61 -3.18 -10.76 -1.49
CA VAL A 61 -2.86 -9.67 -0.56
C VAL A 61 -3.56 -8.38 -1.00
N ILE A 62 -4.35 -7.81 -0.08
CA ILE A 62 -4.96 -6.49 -0.23
C ILE A 62 -4.18 -5.51 0.66
N LEU A 63 -3.61 -4.48 0.04
CA LEU A 63 -2.90 -3.42 0.71
C LEU A 63 -3.87 -2.33 1.20
N PRO A 64 -3.72 -1.87 2.45
CA PRO A 64 -4.63 -0.91 3.06
C PRO A 64 -4.57 0.46 2.36
N LEU A 65 -3.43 1.14 2.43
CA LEU A 65 -3.18 2.40 1.73
C LEU A 65 -1.88 2.29 0.94
N VAL A 66 -1.88 2.88 -0.25
CA VAL A 66 -0.69 2.96 -1.13
C VAL A 66 -0.51 4.39 -1.56
N ILE A 67 0.67 4.96 -1.29
CA ILE A 67 1.08 6.23 -1.89
C ILE A 67 1.79 5.94 -3.22
N PHE A 68 1.27 6.56 -4.27
CA PHE A 68 1.78 6.47 -5.63
C PHE A 68 2.35 7.81 -6.06
N ASP A 69 3.54 7.80 -6.65
CA ASP A 69 4.15 8.97 -7.28
C ASP A 69 3.75 9.02 -8.76
N PHE A 70 3.01 10.05 -9.16
CA PHE A 70 2.59 10.24 -10.55
C PHE A 70 3.71 10.73 -11.47
N ILE A 71 4.78 11.32 -10.94
CA ILE A 71 5.93 11.73 -11.73
C ILE A 71 6.74 10.49 -12.13
N ASP A 72 7.15 9.70 -11.13
CA ASP A 72 7.93 8.47 -11.33
C ASP A 72 7.07 7.27 -11.75
N ARG A 73 5.74 7.41 -11.71
CA ARG A 73 4.74 6.38 -12.03
C ARG A 73 4.96 5.08 -11.28
N LYS A 74 5.25 5.17 -9.98
CA LYS A 74 5.51 4.01 -9.14
C LYS A 74 4.90 4.14 -7.74
N PRO A 75 4.50 3.03 -7.12
CA PRO A 75 4.21 3.01 -5.69
C PRO A 75 5.49 3.28 -4.90
N ILE A 76 5.38 4.10 -3.86
CA ILE A 76 6.52 4.48 -3.00
C ILE A 76 6.32 4.09 -1.54
N MET A 77 5.08 3.92 -1.10
CA MET A 77 4.78 3.60 0.29
C MET A 77 3.49 2.80 0.44
N VAL A 78 3.49 1.85 1.38
CA VAL A 78 2.29 1.17 1.87
C VAL A 78 2.09 1.57 3.33
N ILE A 79 0.87 1.99 3.69
CA ILE A 79 0.54 2.45 5.04
C ILE A 79 -0.57 1.58 5.62
N GLY A 80 -0.29 0.93 6.75
CA GLY A 80 -1.25 0.09 7.47
C GLY A 80 -1.37 0.49 8.93
N PHE A 81 -2.55 0.27 9.50
CA PHE A 81 -2.77 0.38 10.95
C PHE A 81 -2.77 -0.95 11.68
N ASP A 82 -2.82 -2.03 10.90
CA ASP A 82 -2.70 -3.41 11.34
C ASP A 82 -1.45 -3.99 10.68
N LYS A 83 -0.95 -5.11 11.19
CA LYS A 83 0.20 -5.80 10.60
C LYS A 83 -0.08 -6.06 9.11
N ILE A 84 0.77 -5.53 8.23
CA ILE A 84 0.62 -5.75 6.80
C ILE A 84 1.01 -7.20 6.51
N PRO A 85 0.12 -8.01 5.91
CA PRO A 85 0.42 -9.40 5.59
C PRO A 85 1.69 -9.47 4.74
N ASP A 86 2.60 -10.36 5.13
CA ASP A 86 3.81 -10.72 4.40
C ASP A 86 4.66 -9.51 3.96
N ALA A 87 5.05 -8.66 4.92
CA ALA A 87 5.98 -7.53 4.69
C ALA A 87 7.28 -7.92 3.97
N SER A 88 7.70 -9.19 4.06
CA SER A 88 8.82 -9.76 3.30
C SER A 88 8.63 -9.70 1.77
N LEU A 89 7.39 -9.60 1.27
CA LEU A 89 7.10 -9.42 -0.16
C LEU A 89 7.57 -8.05 -0.69
N PHE A 90 7.84 -7.10 0.20
CA PHE A 90 8.40 -5.79 -0.16
C PHE A 90 9.93 -5.76 -0.05
N GLU A 91 10.57 -6.82 0.43
CA GLU A 91 12.03 -6.89 0.47
C GLU A 91 12.63 -6.83 -0.93
N GLY A 92 13.63 -5.98 -1.13
CA GLY A 92 14.23 -5.73 -2.44
C GLY A 92 13.42 -4.80 -3.35
N THR A 93 12.24 -4.33 -2.90
CA THR A 93 11.48 -3.27 -3.57
C THR A 93 11.89 -1.90 -3.01
N ASN A 94 11.66 -0.83 -3.77
CA ASN A 94 11.85 0.55 -3.30
C ASN A 94 10.59 1.10 -2.59
N ILE A 95 9.73 0.22 -2.08
CA ILE A 95 8.46 0.59 -1.45
C ILE A 95 8.66 0.58 0.07
N VAL A 96 8.42 1.71 0.71
CA VAL A 96 8.49 1.83 2.17
C VAL A 96 7.21 1.26 2.79
N VAL A 97 7.35 0.38 3.79
CA VAL A 97 6.22 -0.11 4.57
C VAL A 97 6.14 0.69 5.87
N LEU A 98 5.06 1.43 6.06
CA LEU A 98 4.80 2.23 7.25
C LEU A 98 3.64 1.61 8.05
N GLU A 99 3.98 1.02 9.19
CA GLU A 99 2.99 0.56 10.17
C GLU A 99 2.71 1.67 11.20
N CYS A 100 1.51 2.22 11.16
CA CYS A 100 1.05 3.24 12.10
C CYS A 100 0.25 2.61 13.24
N THR A 101 0.47 3.07 14.47
CA THR A 101 -0.41 2.74 15.60
C THR A 101 -1.63 3.66 15.59
N THR A 102 -1.42 4.97 15.37
CA THR A 102 -2.45 6.01 15.46
C THR A 102 -2.49 6.88 14.21
N LEU A 103 -3.59 7.62 14.01
CA LEU A 103 -3.69 8.60 12.93
C LEU A 103 -2.66 9.73 13.06
N ALA A 104 -2.21 10.05 14.28
CA ALA A 104 -1.20 11.08 14.51
C ALA A 104 0.15 10.70 13.89
N ASP A 105 0.45 9.41 13.79
CA ASP A 105 1.69 8.90 13.22
C ASP A 105 1.83 9.31 11.75
N LEU A 106 0.71 9.51 11.03
CA LEU A 106 0.75 10.05 9.67
C LEU A 106 1.37 11.45 9.65
N LEU A 107 1.19 12.25 10.70
CA LEU A 107 1.67 13.64 10.75
C LEU A 107 3.05 13.79 11.40
N THR A 108 3.48 12.80 12.18
CA THR A 108 4.71 12.90 12.99
C THR A 108 5.81 11.95 12.57
N ASN A 109 5.54 10.97 11.71
CA ASN A 109 6.56 10.00 11.31
C ASN A 109 7.47 10.57 10.20
N ASP A 110 8.77 10.63 10.47
CA ASP A 110 9.75 11.18 9.53
C ASP A 110 9.77 10.45 8.17
N ASN A 111 9.38 9.16 8.14
CA ASN A 111 9.30 8.39 6.91
C ASN A 111 8.18 8.84 5.97
N ILE A 112 7.23 9.67 6.39
CA ILE A 112 6.17 10.20 5.53
C ILE A 112 6.21 11.73 5.40
N CYS A 113 6.73 12.43 6.42
CA CYS A 113 6.78 13.89 6.45
C CYS A 113 7.49 14.51 5.23
N PHE A 114 8.48 13.83 4.64
CA PHE A 114 9.20 14.34 3.45
C PHE A 114 8.31 14.44 2.19
N LEU A 115 7.16 13.74 2.18
CA LEU A 115 6.17 13.75 1.11
C LEU A 115 5.19 14.93 1.24
N TYR A 116 5.20 15.66 2.35
CA TYR A 116 4.24 16.73 2.63
C TYR A 116 4.62 18.07 2.02
N LYS A 117 3.59 18.88 1.77
CA LYS A 117 3.72 20.28 1.35
C LYS A 117 4.58 21.01 2.38
N SER A 118 5.57 21.76 1.89
CA SER A 118 6.43 22.62 2.72
C SER A 118 5.72 23.90 3.13
#